data_AF-T0C781-F1
#
_entry.id   AF-T0C781-F1
#
_cell.length_a   1.000
_cell.length_b   1.000
_cell.length_c   1.000
_cell.angle_alpha   90.00
_cell.angle_beta   90.00
_cell.angle_gamma   90.00
#
_symmetry.space_group_name_H-M   'P 1'
#
loop_
_entity.id
_entity.type
_entity.pdbx_description
1 polymer ?
#
loop_
_entity_poly.entity_id
_entity_poly.type
_entity_poly.pdbx_seq_one_letter_code
_entity_poly.pdbx_strand_id
1 'polypeptide(L)'
;MKLLAAILFILPVLAAPCAGQEGQYWINNDGTQGGFVADTAYVSKNVYIGENAQVCDKAQVTGFAKITGNAIISDYAKVWGNAHVYENAQVYDEASVWDNAQAFGESRIYGFAGLKGNVKVYGKARMFDATYSSGRYY
;
A
#
# COMPACT_ATOMS: atom_id res chain seq x y z
N MET A 1 -3.99 1.85 -55.09
CA MET A 1 -3.31 1.32 -53.89
C MET A 1 -2.93 2.48 -52.99
N LYS A 2 -3.71 2.76 -51.93
CA LYS A 2 -3.29 3.65 -50.84
C LYS A 2 -2.81 2.75 -49.71
N LEU A 3 -1.51 2.79 -49.40
CA LEU A 3 -0.98 2.17 -48.19
C LEU A 3 -1.61 2.88 -46.99
N LEU A 4 -2.41 2.15 -46.19
CA LEU A 4 -2.68 2.56 -44.82
C LEU A 4 -1.43 2.24 -44.00
N ALA A 5 -0.72 3.28 -43.57
CA ALA A 5 0.26 3.16 -42.50
C ALA A 5 -0.50 2.91 -41.19
N ALA A 6 -0.48 1.66 -40.71
CA ALA A 6 -0.90 1.34 -39.36
C ALA A 6 0.16 1.90 -38.40
N ILE A 7 -0.13 3.05 -37.80
CA ILE A 7 0.65 3.59 -36.69
C ILE A 7 0.38 2.68 -35.50
N LEU A 8 1.30 1.77 -35.22
CA LEU A 8 1.30 0.93 -34.03
C LEU A 8 1.55 1.86 -32.83
N PHE A 9 0.48 2.33 -32.19
CA PHE A 9 0.59 2.97 -30.88
C PHE A 9 1.07 1.90 -29.89
N ILE A 10 2.36 1.93 -29.58
CA ILE A 10 2.90 1.19 -28.44
C ILE A 10 2.36 1.92 -27.21
N LEU A 11 1.17 1.53 -26.73
CA LEU A 11 0.73 1.92 -25.40
C LEU A 11 1.84 1.47 -24.44
N PRO A 12 2.36 2.35 -23.56
CA PRO A 12 3.25 1.89 -22.52
C PRO A 12 2.50 0.81 -21.77
N VAL A 13 3.08 -0.39 -21.72
CA VAL A 13 2.55 -1.49 -20.92
C VAL A 13 2.60 -1.00 -19.48
N LEU A 14 1.48 -0.47 -18.98
CA LEU A 14 1.33 -0.14 -17.58
C LEU A 14 1.61 -1.44 -16.84
N ALA A 15 2.62 -1.44 -15.96
CA ALA A 15 2.93 -2.62 -15.16
C ALA A 15 1.66 -3.02 -14.41
N ALA A 16 1.26 -4.29 -14.53
CA ALA A 16 0.08 -4.79 -13.85
C ALA A 16 0.23 -4.59 -12.33
N PRO A 17 -0.82 -4.17 -11.62
CA PRO A 17 -0.76 -4.00 -10.17
C PRO A 17 -0.40 -5.32 -9.49
N CYS A 18 0.24 -5.23 -8.32
CA CYS A 18 0.72 -6.37 -7.54
C CYS A 18 1.49 -7.40 -8.39
N ALA A 19 2.29 -6.92 -9.35
CA ALA A 19 3.06 -7.75 -10.28
C ALA A 19 2.22 -8.78 -11.06
N GLY A 20 0.95 -8.46 -11.36
CA GLY A 20 0.05 -9.30 -12.15
C GLY A 20 -0.76 -10.32 -11.35
N GLN A 21 -0.93 -10.11 -10.04
CA GLN A 21 -1.87 -10.90 -9.24
C GLN A 21 -3.32 -10.69 -9.68
N GLU A 22 -4.14 -11.73 -9.49
CA GLU A 22 -5.60 -11.61 -9.60
C GLU A 22 -6.15 -10.79 -8.42
N GLY A 23 -7.18 -10.00 -8.68
CA GLY A 23 -7.74 -9.09 -7.70
C GLY A 23 -8.73 -8.10 -8.29
N GLN A 24 -9.12 -7.13 -7.47
CA GLN A 24 -10.12 -6.13 -7.82
C GLN A 24 -9.74 -4.76 -7.28
N TYR A 25 -10.28 -3.71 -7.90
CA TYR A 25 -10.19 -2.37 -7.33
C TYR A 25 -11.18 -2.24 -6.18
N TRP A 26 -10.69 -1.75 -5.05
CA TRP A 26 -11.49 -1.56 -3.85
C TRP A 26 -12.58 -0.51 -4.07
N ILE A 27 -13.76 -0.69 -3.47
CA ILE A 27 -14.79 0.36 -3.42
C ILE A 27 -14.83 0.89 -1.99
N ASN A 28 -14.45 2.15 -1.81
CA ASN A 28 -14.48 2.82 -0.52
C ASN A 28 -15.93 3.03 -0.04
N ASN A 29 -16.12 3.24 1.26
CA ASN A 29 -17.45 3.47 1.85
C ASN A 29 -18.19 4.71 1.30
N ASP A 30 -17.47 5.66 0.71
CA ASP A 30 -18.04 6.83 0.04
C ASP A 30 -18.46 6.55 -1.42
N GLY A 31 -18.30 5.31 -1.89
CA GLY A 31 -18.63 4.86 -3.24
C GLY A 31 -17.53 5.13 -4.27
N THR A 32 -16.40 5.74 -3.88
CA THR A 32 -15.28 5.95 -4.80
C THR A 32 -14.53 4.64 -5.06
N GLN A 33 -14.06 4.49 -6.29
CA GLN A 33 -13.10 3.42 -6.62
C GLN A 33 -11.73 3.79 -6.05
N GLY A 34 -11.18 2.89 -5.26
CA GLY A 34 -9.85 2.94 -4.68
C GLY A 34 -8.83 2.13 -5.47
N GLY A 35 -7.74 1.81 -4.78
CA GLY A 35 -6.61 1.04 -5.33
C GLY A 35 -6.86 -0.45 -5.47
N PHE A 36 -5.87 -1.15 -6.03
CA PHE A 36 -5.95 -2.57 -6.29
C PHE A 36 -5.76 -3.39 -5.01
N VAL A 37 -6.58 -4.43 -4.85
CA VAL A 37 -6.51 -5.42 -3.77
C VAL A 37 -6.46 -6.80 -4.40
N ALA A 38 -5.39 -7.54 -4.15
CA ALA A 38 -5.25 -8.92 -4.58
C ALA A 38 -6.31 -9.82 -3.92
N ASP A 39 -6.79 -10.84 -4.64
CA ASP A 39 -7.78 -11.79 -4.11
C ASP A 39 -7.27 -12.57 -2.89
N THR A 40 -5.96 -12.66 -2.73
CA THR A 40 -5.29 -13.30 -1.59
C THR A 40 -5.14 -12.39 -0.37
N ALA A 41 -5.34 -11.08 -0.54
CA ALA A 41 -5.25 -10.10 0.54
C ALA A 41 -6.59 -9.96 1.27
N TYR A 42 -6.55 -9.48 2.51
CA TYR A 42 -7.75 -9.20 3.29
C TYR A 42 -7.85 -7.72 3.63
N VAL A 43 -8.95 -7.08 3.21
CA VAL A 43 -9.25 -5.68 3.51
C VAL A 43 -10.62 -5.57 4.18
N SER A 44 -10.69 -4.98 5.38
CA SER A 44 -11.96 -4.80 6.08
C SER A 44 -12.75 -3.59 5.55
N LYS A 45 -14.08 -3.63 5.63
CA LYS A 45 -15.02 -2.61 5.10
C LYS A 45 -14.65 -1.14 5.39
N ASN A 46 -14.07 -0.83 6.56
CA ASN A 46 -13.84 0.55 6.99
C ASN A 46 -12.50 1.15 6.52
N VAL A 47 -11.68 0.36 5.82
CA VAL A 47 -10.41 0.81 5.25
C VAL A 47 -10.68 1.72 4.06
N TYR A 48 -9.90 2.79 3.96
CA TYR A 48 -9.84 3.64 2.77
C TYR A 48 -8.58 3.33 1.97
N ILE A 49 -8.75 3.02 0.69
CA ILE A 49 -7.65 2.78 -0.26
C ILE A 49 -7.74 3.83 -1.37
N GLY A 50 -6.69 4.63 -1.54
CA GLY A 50 -6.56 5.59 -2.62
C GLY A 50 -6.28 4.92 -3.96
N GLU A 51 -6.67 5.57 -5.06
CA GLU A 51 -6.66 5.04 -6.44
C GLU A 51 -5.36 4.34 -6.86
N ASN A 52 -4.19 4.84 -6.46
CA ASN A 52 -2.89 4.28 -6.86
C ASN A 52 -2.27 3.32 -5.83
N ALA A 53 -2.90 3.13 -4.68
CA ALA A 53 -2.39 2.26 -3.64
C ALA A 53 -2.61 0.78 -4.01
N GLN A 54 -1.78 -0.09 -3.48
CA GLN A 54 -1.84 -1.52 -3.76
C GLN A 54 -1.75 -2.33 -2.48
N VAL A 55 -2.65 -3.30 -2.33
CA VAL A 55 -2.63 -4.30 -1.26
C VAL A 55 -2.49 -5.67 -1.91
N CYS A 56 -1.32 -6.27 -1.76
CA CYS A 56 -0.87 -7.45 -2.51
C CYS A 56 -0.67 -8.66 -1.59
N ASP A 57 -0.44 -9.82 -2.21
CA ASP A 57 -0.10 -11.07 -1.54
C ASP A 57 -1.13 -11.43 -0.45
N LYS A 58 -0.68 -11.74 0.76
CA LYS A 58 -1.52 -12.11 1.92
C LYS A 58 -1.60 -10.98 2.94
N ALA A 59 -1.36 -9.73 2.51
CA ALA A 59 -1.44 -8.57 3.37
C ALA A 59 -2.83 -8.44 4.00
N GLN A 60 -2.87 -7.91 5.23
CA GLN A 60 -4.11 -7.68 5.97
C GLN A 60 -4.23 -6.22 6.36
N VAL A 61 -5.26 -5.55 5.85
CA VAL A 61 -5.55 -4.14 6.16
C VAL A 61 -6.92 -4.06 6.82
N THR A 62 -6.98 -3.59 8.08
CA THR A 62 -8.23 -3.61 8.86
C THR A 62 -8.45 -2.32 9.66
N GLY A 63 -9.62 -2.19 10.30
CA GLY A 63 -9.97 -1.02 11.10
C GLY A 63 -10.29 0.20 10.23
N PHE A 64 -9.77 1.36 10.61
CA PHE A 64 -9.94 2.64 9.91
C PHE A 64 -8.65 3.09 9.21
N ALA A 65 -7.79 2.12 8.86
CA ALA A 65 -6.53 2.40 8.19
C ALA A 65 -6.77 3.11 6.85
N LYS A 66 -5.82 3.99 6.49
CA LYS A 66 -5.82 4.72 5.22
C LYS A 66 -4.55 4.37 4.45
N ILE A 67 -4.71 3.82 3.26
CA ILE A 67 -3.61 3.53 2.33
C ILE A 67 -3.80 4.44 1.13
N THR A 68 -2.88 5.37 0.86
CA THR A 68 -3.08 6.41 -0.17
C THR A 68 -1.78 6.69 -0.93
N GLY A 69 -1.81 7.53 -1.97
CA GLY A 69 -0.67 7.70 -2.86
C GLY A 69 -0.35 6.39 -3.61
N ASN A 70 0.92 6.13 -3.87
CA ASN A 70 1.45 4.92 -4.49
C ASN A 70 1.92 3.89 -3.44
N ALA A 71 1.35 3.92 -2.23
CA ALA A 71 1.75 3.03 -1.15
C ALA A 71 1.48 1.56 -1.51
N ILE A 72 2.39 0.68 -1.11
CA ILE A 72 2.29 -0.76 -1.35
C ILE A 72 2.35 -1.50 -0.02
N ILE A 73 1.33 -2.31 0.25
CA ILE A 73 1.28 -3.26 1.36
C ILE A 73 1.34 -4.67 0.76
N SER A 74 2.32 -5.49 1.12
CA SER A 74 2.56 -6.78 0.47
C SER A 74 3.02 -7.87 1.45
N ASP A 75 3.32 -9.06 0.92
CA ASP A 75 3.68 -10.27 1.67
C ASP A 75 2.65 -10.65 2.75
N TYR A 76 3.02 -10.59 4.03
CA TYR A 76 2.20 -10.90 5.19
C TYR A 76 1.96 -9.65 6.08
N ALA A 77 2.23 -8.46 5.54
CA ALA A 77 2.16 -7.21 6.29
C ALA A 77 0.76 -6.97 6.86
N LYS A 78 0.73 -6.33 8.04
CA LYS A 78 -0.52 -6.02 8.75
C LYS A 78 -0.61 -4.52 8.99
N VAL A 79 -1.71 -3.91 8.55
CA VAL A 79 -1.99 -2.49 8.81
C VAL A 79 -3.37 -2.37 9.46
N TRP A 80 -3.47 -1.77 10.65
CA TRP A 80 -4.75 -1.68 11.35
C TRP A 80 -4.89 -0.43 12.24
N GLY A 81 -6.03 -0.29 12.92
CA GLY A 81 -6.32 0.89 13.73
C GLY A 81 -6.64 2.10 12.85
N ASN A 82 -6.06 3.26 13.16
CA ASN A 82 -6.12 4.50 12.36
C ASN A 82 -4.81 4.75 11.61
N ALA A 83 -4.01 3.71 11.33
CA ALA A 83 -2.73 3.84 10.66
C ALA A 83 -2.88 4.49 9.28
N HIS A 84 -1.88 5.29 8.89
CA HIS A 84 -1.86 5.94 7.59
C HIS A 84 -0.56 5.64 6.86
N VAL A 85 -0.65 4.85 5.79
CA VAL A 85 0.47 4.58 4.88
C VAL A 85 0.23 5.34 3.58
N TYR A 86 1.15 6.21 3.17
CA TYR A 86 0.91 7.10 2.04
C TYR A 86 2.18 7.45 1.25
N GLU A 87 2.03 8.27 0.20
CA GLU A 87 3.09 8.59 -0.75
C GLU A 87 3.65 7.33 -1.43
N ASN A 88 4.95 7.04 -1.33
CA ASN A 88 5.59 5.86 -1.94
C ASN A 88 6.05 4.84 -0.88
N ALA A 89 5.46 4.88 0.31
CA ALA A 89 5.86 4.00 1.40
C ALA A 89 5.52 2.53 1.11
N GLN A 90 6.39 1.63 1.57
CA GLN A 90 6.25 0.19 1.40
C GLN A 90 6.23 -0.51 2.76
N VAL A 91 5.23 -1.36 2.98
CA VAL A 91 5.14 -2.23 4.16
C VAL A 91 5.03 -3.67 3.68
N TYR A 92 6.01 -4.50 4.02
CA TYR A 92 6.16 -5.84 3.45
C TYR A 92 6.80 -6.81 4.46
N ASP A 93 7.11 -8.04 4.04
CA ASP A 93 7.42 -9.17 4.93
C ASP A 93 6.31 -9.41 5.98
N GLU A 94 6.66 -9.48 7.27
CA GLU A 94 5.72 -9.64 8.40
C GLU A 94 5.50 -8.32 9.18
N ALA A 95 5.84 -7.18 8.57
CA ALA A 95 5.80 -5.90 9.23
C ALA A 95 4.38 -5.47 9.63
N SER A 96 4.30 -4.67 10.69
CA SER A 96 3.04 -4.22 11.27
C SER A 96 3.02 -2.70 11.48
N VAL A 97 1.94 -2.04 11.04
CA VAL A 97 1.72 -0.59 11.25
C VAL A 97 0.32 -0.37 11.82
N TRP A 98 0.22 0.22 13.02
CA TRP A 98 -1.07 0.32 13.69
C TRP A 98 -1.23 1.52 14.63
N ASP A 99 -2.38 1.57 15.31
CA ASP A 99 -2.86 2.72 16.09
C ASP A 99 -2.92 3.98 15.22
N ASN A 100 -2.13 5.02 15.50
CA ASN A 100 -2.09 6.25 14.69
C ASN A 100 -0.75 6.40 13.96
N ALA A 101 -0.01 5.30 13.78
CA ALA A 101 1.30 5.34 13.15
C ALA A 101 1.19 5.79 11.68
N GLN A 102 2.19 6.53 11.22
CA GLN A 102 2.25 7.08 9.87
C GLN A 102 3.54 6.65 9.19
N ALA A 103 3.42 6.09 7.98
CA ALA A 103 4.51 5.74 7.10
C ALA A 103 4.33 6.44 5.74
N PHE A 104 5.30 7.25 5.33
CA PHE A 104 5.22 8.04 4.10
C PHE A 104 6.60 8.27 3.47
N GLY A 105 6.72 9.13 2.47
CA GLY A 105 7.93 9.27 1.66
C GLY A 105 8.22 8.00 0.85
N GLU A 106 9.49 7.66 0.73
CA GLU A 106 10.02 6.40 0.17
C GLU A 106 10.39 5.41 1.30
N SER A 107 9.72 5.50 2.45
CA SER A 107 10.05 4.66 3.61
C SER A 107 9.75 3.19 3.36
N ARG A 108 10.54 2.32 3.99
CA ARG A 108 10.39 0.86 3.93
C ARG A 108 10.28 0.29 5.34
N ILE A 109 9.19 -0.41 5.61
CA ILE A 109 8.91 -1.07 6.88
C ILE A 109 8.81 -2.56 6.58
N TYR A 110 9.72 -3.36 7.13
CA TYR A 110 9.89 -4.75 6.71
C TYR A 110 10.49 -5.65 7.80
N GLY A 111 10.72 -6.92 7.50
CA GLY A 111 11.00 -7.95 8.50
C GLY A 111 9.85 -8.05 9.51
N PHE A 112 10.20 -8.07 10.79
CA PHE A 112 9.26 -8.05 11.93
C PHE A 112 9.07 -6.64 12.53
N ALA A 113 9.33 -5.58 11.76
CA ALA A 113 9.20 -4.21 12.26
C ALA A 113 7.76 -3.89 12.66
N GLY A 114 7.61 -3.17 13.78
CA GLY A 114 6.32 -2.73 14.30
C GLY A 114 6.27 -1.23 14.54
N LEU A 115 5.35 -0.51 13.88
CA LEU A 115 5.09 0.91 14.14
C LEU A 115 3.77 1.06 14.88
N LYS A 116 3.80 1.68 16.07
CA LYS A 116 2.61 1.89 16.91
C LYS A 116 2.52 3.27 17.52
N GLY A 117 1.38 3.58 18.12
CA GLY A 117 1.14 4.88 18.73
C GLY A 117 1.15 6.01 17.69
N ASN A 118 1.91 7.08 17.93
CA ASN A 118 1.96 8.27 17.08
C ASN A 118 3.30 8.40 16.31
N VAL A 119 3.96 7.28 16.02
CA VAL A 119 5.21 7.25 15.24
C VAL A 119 5.00 7.83 13.84
N LYS A 120 6.02 8.55 13.34
CA LYS A 120 6.09 9.00 11.95
C LYS A 120 7.38 8.53 11.31
N VAL A 121 7.27 7.76 10.23
CA VAL A 121 8.40 7.29 9.41
C VAL A 121 8.23 7.86 8.01
N TYR A 122 9.27 8.51 7.50
CA TYR A 122 9.23 9.25 6.24
C TYR A 122 10.58 9.25 5.55
N GLY A 123 10.73 10.01 4.46
CA GLY A 123 12.00 10.08 3.75
C GLY A 123 12.39 8.74 3.13
N LYS A 124 13.64 8.30 3.36
CA LYS A 124 14.16 7.01 2.86
C LYS A 124 14.40 6.03 4.00
N ALA A 125 13.79 6.27 5.16
CA ALA A 125 13.91 5.47 6.36
C ALA A 125 13.66 3.97 6.09
N ARG A 126 14.41 3.14 6.79
CA ARG A 126 14.31 1.68 6.75
C ARG A 126 14.09 1.17 8.16
N MET A 127 12.91 0.62 8.42
CA MET A 127 12.51 0.08 9.71
C MET A 127 12.51 -1.45 9.59
N PHE A 128 13.31 -2.13 10.40
CA PHE A 128 13.53 -3.58 10.33
C PHE A 128 13.63 -4.17 11.74
N ASP A 129 12.96 -5.30 11.97
CA ASP A 129 13.08 -6.19 13.15
C ASP A 129 13.04 -5.51 14.53
N ALA A 130 12.36 -4.37 14.62
CA ALA A 130 12.21 -3.62 15.87
C ALA A 130 10.84 -2.96 15.97
N THR A 131 10.38 -2.73 17.22
CA THR A 131 9.15 -2.00 17.50
C THR A 131 9.44 -0.55 17.88
N TYR A 132 8.72 0.37 17.24
CA TYR A 132 8.84 1.81 17.41
C TYR A 132 7.48 2.34 17.91
N SER A 133 7.46 2.95 19.09
CA SER A 133 6.24 3.41 19.76
C SER A 133 6.11 4.93 19.87
N SER A 134 7.18 5.67 19.58
CA SER A 134 7.19 7.13 19.51
C SER A 134 8.34 7.60 18.60
N GLY A 135 8.29 8.86 18.16
CA GLY A 135 9.39 9.48 17.41
C GLY A 135 9.11 9.73 15.93
N ARG A 136 10.12 10.32 15.29
CA ARG A 136 10.15 10.72 13.89
C ARG A 136 11.41 10.15 13.25
N TYR A 137 11.27 9.37 12.18
CA TYR A 137 12.36 8.67 11.49
C TYR A 137 12.37 9.07 10.01
N TYR A 138 13.54 9.39 9.45
CA TYR A 138 13.72 9.93 8.09
C TYR A 138 14.66 9.05 7.24
#